data_AF-A0A8H6SKP3-F1
#
_entry.id   AF-A0A8H6SKP3-F1
#
_cell.length_a   1.000
_cell.length_b   1.000
_cell.length_c   1.000
_cell.angle_alpha   90.00
_cell.angle_beta   90.00
_cell.angle_gamma   90.00
#
_symmetry.space_group_name_H-M   'P 1'
#
loop_
_entity.id
_entity.type
_entity.pdbx_description
1 polymer ?
#
loop_
_entity_poly.entity_id
_entity_poly.type
_entity_poly.pdbx_seq_one_letter_code
_entity_poly.pdbx_strand_id
1 'polypeptide(L)'
;MSSRCAPPSPPFFLFLVLSFLLASVAALPGSCSLMSPDQLQSIPGWSTLQTAVETAYSTDPYKIVTNDRQFPAKPASVCNGLAEGWVWFEYHARVQGHFKWSFKIEDILLTSEQRRLPDVARVHYPAKLRREADLTDL
;
A
#
# COMPACT_ATOMS: atom_id res chain seq x y z
N MET A 1 86.73 0.56 -21.19
CA MET A 1 85.72 -0.30 -21.81
C MET A 1 84.79 -0.80 -20.72
N SER A 2 83.55 -0.31 -20.67
CA SER A 2 82.41 -1.05 -20.10
C SER A 2 81.13 -0.25 -20.35
N SER A 3 80.45 -0.56 -21.44
CA SER A 3 79.07 -0.15 -21.71
C SER A 3 78.16 -0.78 -20.65
N ARG A 4 77.24 0.00 -20.06
CA ARG A 4 76.12 -0.54 -19.28
C ARG A 4 74.81 -0.17 -19.99
N CYS A 5 74.22 -1.17 -20.61
CA CYS A 5 72.85 -1.15 -21.13
C CYS A 5 71.85 -1.11 -19.97
N ALA A 6 70.82 -0.30 -20.12
CA ALA A 6 69.61 -0.33 -19.30
C ALA A 6 68.60 -1.35 -19.86
N PRO A 7 67.82 -2.05 -19.02
CA PRO A 7 66.56 -2.65 -19.44
C PRO A 7 65.35 -1.75 -19.08
N PRO A 8 64.29 -1.73 -19.90
CA PRO A 8 63.10 -0.91 -19.66
C PRO A 8 62.17 -1.54 -18.61
N SER A 9 61.72 -0.74 -17.66
CA SER A 9 60.66 -1.07 -16.71
C SER A 9 59.27 -1.00 -17.38
N PRO A 10 58.40 -2.00 -17.18
CA PRO A 10 57.04 -1.97 -17.73
C PRO A 10 56.16 -0.94 -16.99
N PRO A 11 55.15 -0.37 -17.69
CA PRO A 11 54.24 0.57 -17.09
C PRO A 11 53.31 -0.12 -16.09
N PHE A 12 53.20 0.53 -14.94
CA PHE A 12 52.32 0.25 -13.82
C PHE A 12 50.85 0.38 -14.28
N PHE A 13 50.29 -0.64 -14.91
CA PHE A 13 48.85 -0.73 -15.18
C PHE A 13 48.16 -1.52 -14.08
N LEU A 14 47.92 -0.83 -12.97
CA LEU A 14 47.02 -1.23 -11.91
C LEU A 14 45.59 -0.88 -12.37
N PHE A 15 44.94 -1.77 -13.12
CA PHE A 15 43.51 -1.65 -13.42
C PHE A 15 42.74 -2.76 -12.72
N LEU A 16 42.42 -2.43 -11.47
CA LEU A 16 41.12 -2.57 -10.83
C LEU A 16 40.18 -3.64 -11.43
N VAL A 17 40.11 -4.77 -10.72
CA VAL A 17 39.12 -5.83 -10.92
C VAL A 17 37.72 -5.25 -10.64
N LEU A 18 37.06 -4.74 -11.67
CA LEU A 18 35.67 -4.33 -11.58
C LEU A 18 34.79 -5.58 -11.75
N SER A 19 34.69 -6.36 -10.69
CA SER A 19 33.62 -7.34 -10.53
C SER A 19 32.31 -6.56 -10.50
N PHE A 20 31.64 -6.47 -11.65
CA PHE A 20 30.23 -6.08 -11.70
C PHE A 20 29.44 -7.17 -10.99
N LEU A 21 29.33 -7.04 -9.67
CA LEU A 21 28.20 -7.58 -8.95
C LEU A 21 26.96 -6.98 -9.62
N LEU A 22 26.28 -7.79 -10.44
CA LEU A 22 24.86 -7.61 -10.65
C LEU A 22 24.23 -7.67 -9.26
N ALA A 23 24.10 -6.52 -8.62
CA ALA A 23 23.17 -6.37 -7.54
C ALA A 23 21.82 -6.69 -8.15
N SER A 24 21.31 -7.89 -7.87
CA SER A 24 19.90 -8.18 -8.04
C SER A 24 19.18 -7.05 -7.33
N VAL A 25 18.50 -6.18 -8.09
CA VAL A 25 17.56 -5.23 -7.52
C VAL A 25 16.46 -6.11 -6.94
N ALA A 26 16.62 -6.48 -5.67
CA ALA A 26 15.53 -7.04 -4.90
C ALA A 26 14.48 -5.92 -4.86
N ALA A 27 13.35 -6.13 -5.55
CA ALA A 27 12.18 -5.30 -5.37
C ALA A 27 11.92 -5.23 -3.87
N LEU A 28 11.97 -4.01 -3.31
CA LEU A 28 11.65 -3.81 -1.90
C LEU A 28 10.30 -4.49 -1.63
N PRO A 29 10.16 -5.29 -0.55
CA PRO A 29 8.85 -5.76 -0.15
C PRO A 29 7.96 -4.53 -0.07
N GLY A 30 6.91 -4.51 -0.89
CA GLY A 30 6.10 -3.30 -1.11
C GLY A 30 5.73 -2.67 0.22
N SER A 31 6.01 -1.38 0.38
CA SER A 31 5.73 -0.64 1.59
C SER A 31 4.23 -0.63 1.81
N CYS A 32 3.74 -1.53 2.67
CA CYS A 32 2.34 -1.56 3.06
C CYS A 32 2.11 -0.60 4.22
N SER A 33 1.11 0.27 4.11
CA SER A 33 0.65 1.12 5.21
C SER A 33 -0.78 0.79 5.62
N LEU A 34 -1.15 1.03 6.88
CA LEU A 34 -2.53 0.82 7.34
C LEU A 34 -3.46 1.84 6.66
N MET A 35 -4.61 1.37 6.20
CA MET A 35 -5.60 2.17 5.49
C MET A 35 -6.66 2.75 6.44
N SER A 36 -6.98 4.04 6.29
CA SER A 36 -8.11 4.67 7.00
C SER A 36 -9.45 4.43 6.29
N PRO A 37 -10.60 4.58 6.97
CA PRO A 37 -11.91 4.49 6.33
C PRO A 37 -12.12 5.51 5.22
N ASP A 38 -11.50 6.68 5.34
CA ASP A 38 -11.62 7.74 4.33
C ASP A 38 -10.78 7.45 3.10
N GLN A 39 -9.57 6.88 3.28
CA GLN A 39 -8.78 6.36 2.17
C GLN A 39 -9.55 5.26 1.43
N LEU A 40 -10.22 4.36 2.17
CA LEU A 40 -11.03 3.32 1.57
C LEU A 40 -12.17 3.88 0.72
N GLN A 41 -12.86 4.91 1.21
CA GLN A 41 -13.93 5.58 0.47
C GLN A 41 -13.44 6.33 -0.78
N SER A 42 -12.14 6.59 -0.88
CA SER A 42 -11.54 7.28 -2.02
C SER A 42 -11.15 6.37 -3.19
N ILE A 43 -11.23 5.04 -3.03
CA ILE A 43 -10.87 4.12 -4.12
C ILE A 43 -11.97 4.10 -5.20
N PRO A 44 -11.62 3.91 -6.49
CA PRO A 44 -12.61 3.87 -7.57
C PRO A 44 -13.67 2.78 -7.40
N GLY A 45 -13.31 1.65 -6.77
CA GLY A 45 -14.22 0.53 -6.50
C GLY A 45 -15.13 0.72 -5.27
N TRP A 46 -15.07 1.85 -4.57
CA TRP A 46 -15.82 2.04 -3.32
C TRP A 46 -17.32 1.80 -3.47
N SER A 47 -17.94 2.33 -4.52
CA SER A 47 -19.38 2.14 -4.77
C SER A 47 -19.75 0.66 -4.98
N THR A 48 -18.91 -0.11 -5.68
CA THR A 48 -19.10 -1.56 -5.84
C THR A 48 -19.07 -2.29 -4.50
N LEU A 49 -18.17 -1.87 -3.62
CA LEU A 49 -18.06 -2.44 -2.27
C LEU A 49 -19.32 -2.11 -1.44
N GLN A 50 -19.80 -0.86 -1.48
CA GLN A 50 -21.05 -0.48 -0.81
C GLN A 50 -22.24 -1.28 -1.33
N THR A 51 -22.41 -1.39 -2.65
CA THR A 51 -23.51 -2.16 -3.24
C THR A 51 -23.44 -3.64 -2.83
N ALA A 52 -22.25 -4.24 -2.76
CA ALA A 52 -22.08 -5.62 -2.31
C ALA A 52 -22.52 -5.80 -0.85
N VAL A 53 -22.17 -4.86 0.04
CA VAL A 53 -22.59 -4.86 1.46
C VAL A 53 -24.09 -4.72 1.60
N GLU A 54 -24.67 -3.74 0.91
CA GLU A 54 -26.10 -3.43 0.99
C GLU A 54 -26.95 -4.58 0.43
N THR A 55 -26.47 -5.22 -0.65
CA THR A 55 -27.11 -6.39 -1.25
C THR A 55 -27.01 -7.61 -0.34
N ALA A 56 -25.87 -7.83 0.32
CA ALA A 56 -25.64 -9.00 1.14
C ALA A 56 -26.33 -8.91 2.52
N TYR A 57 -26.36 -7.71 3.12
CA TYR A 57 -26.70 -7.55 4.53
C TYR A 57 -27.92 -6.65 4.75
N SER A 58 -27.78 -5.34 4.55
CA SER A 58 -28.84 -4.34 4.72
C SER A 58 -28.40 -2.98 4.17
N THR A 59 -29.38 -2.16 3.76
CA THR A 59 -29.22 -0.74 3.42
C THR A 59 -29.23 0.18 4.64
N ASP A 60 -29.37 -0.35 5.85
CA ASP A 60 -29.35 0.44 7.08
C ASP A 60 -28.00 1.18 7.26
N PRO A 61 -27.99 2.36 7.92
CA PRO A 61 -26.76 3.09 8.16
C PRO A 61 -25.74 2.26 8.95
N TYR A 62 -24.50 2.25 8.45
CA TYR A 62 -23.37 1.58 9.06
C TYR A 62 -22.17 2.52 9.21
N LYS A 63 -21.32 2.20 10.20
CA LYS A 63 -20.00 2.79 10.37
C LYS A 63 -18.96 1.90 9.71
N ILE A 64 -18.10 2.49 8.90
CA ILE A 64 -16.96 1.81 8.28
C ILE A 64 -15.82 1.80 9.28
N VAL A 65 -15.25 0.62 9.51
CA VAL A 65 -14.13 0.41 10.42
C VAL A 65 -13.03 -0.34 9.68
N THR A 66 -11.84 0.26 9.64
CA THR A 66 -10.61 -0.39 9.18
C THR A 66 -9.69 -0.64 10.38
N ASN A 67 -8.89 -1.70 10.31
CA ASN A 67 -7.86 -2.01 11.32
C ASN A 67 -8.43 -2.10 12.75
N ASP A 68 -9.55 -2.80 12.90
CA ASP A 68 -10.21 -2.99 14.18
C ASP A 68 -9.28 -3.70 15.19
N ARG A 69 -9.16 -3.14 16.40
CA ARG A 69 -8.31 -3.70 17.47
C ARG A 69 -8.79 -5.09 17.93
N GLN A 70 -10.05 -5.44 17.72
CA GLN A 70 -10.59 -6.77 17.99
C GLN A 70 -10.08 -7.82 16.99
N PHE A 71 -9.64 -7.39 15.80
CA PHE A 71 -9.22 -8.27 14.70
C PHE A 71 -7.87 -7.84 14.10
N PRO A 72 -6.78 -7.81 14.90
CA PRO A 72 -5.48 -7.30 14.45
C PRO A 72 -4.84 -8.13 13.32
N ALA A 73 -5.23 -9.40 13.18
CA ALA A 73 -4.77 -10.27 12.10
C ALA A 73 -5.50 -10.04 10.76
N LYS A 74 -6.48 -9.13 10.73
CA LYS A 74 -7.29 -8.77 9.56
C LYS A 74 -7.25 -7.26 9.31
N PRO A 75 -6.06 -6.68 9.05
CA PRO A 75 -5.95 -5.26 8.76
C PRO A 75 -6.50 -4.94 7.36
N ALA A 76 -6.81 -3.67 7.14
CA ALA A 76 -6.90 -3.07 5.81
C ALA A 76 -5.65 -2.23 5.57
N SER A 77 -5.00 -2.44 4.44
CA SER A 77 -3.74 -1.80 4.11
C SER A 77 -3.71 -1.31 2.67
N VAL A 78 -2.77 -0.40 2.40
CA VAL A 78 -2.41 0.02 1.06
C VAL A 78 -1.00 -0.48 0.77
N CYS A 79 -0.88 -1.43 -0.15
CA CYS A 79 0.38 -2.02 -0.57
C CYS A 79 0.66 -1.63 -2.02
N ASN A 80 1.76 -0.92 -2.28
CA ASN A 80 2.10 -0.42 -3.63
C ASN A 80 0.94 0.35 -4.31
N GLY A 81 0.21 1.14 -3.53
CA GLY A 81 -0.94 1.92 -4.01
C GLY A 81 -2.22 1.11 -4.26
N LEU A 82 -2.26 -0.18 -3.93
CA LEU A 82 -3.45 -1.02 -4.00
C LEU A 82 -4.04 -1.24 -2.60
N ALA A 83 -5.34 -1.03 -2.48
CA ALA A 83 -6.10 -1.36 -1.28
C ALA A 83 -6.26 -2.88 -1.13
N GLU A 84 -5.97 -3.38 0.06
CA GLU A 84 -5.92 -4.80 0.39
C GLU A 84 -6.42 -5.06 1.83
N GLY A 85 -6.88 -6.27 2.10
CA GLY A 85 -7.27 -6.73 3.43
C GLY A 85 -8.75 -6.62 3.75
N TRP A 86 -9.08 -6.41 5.03
CA TRP A 86 -10.45 -6.55 5.55
C TRP A 86 -11.06 -5.23 6.02
N VAL A 87 -12.30 -5.02 5.63
CA VAL A 87 -13.12 -3.86 6.01
C VAL A 87 -14.32 -4.35 6.81
N TRP A 88 -14.65 -3.63 7.87
CA TRP A 88 -15.76 -3.95 8.76
C TRP A 88 -16.88 -2.90 8.64
N PHE A 89 -18.11 -3.39 8.68
CA PHE A 89 -19.35 -2.63 8.60
C PHE A 89 -20.11 -2.82 9.90
N GLU A 90 -20.17 -1.78 10.72
CA GLU A 90 -20.80 -1.81 12.05
C GLU A 90 -22.14 -1.09 12.01
N TYR A 91 -23.21 -1.83 12.20
CA TYR A 91 -24.59 -1.35 12.19
C TYR A 91 -25.04 -0.96 13.60
N HIS A 92 -25.96 0.02 13.68
CA HIS A 92 -26.55 0.43 14.95
C HIS A 92 -27.51 -0.63 15.52
N ALA A 93 -28.20 -1.36 14.64
CA ALA A 93 -29.08 -2.48 14.98
C ALA A 93 -28.51 -3.79 14.43
N ARG A 94 -28.98 -4.93 14.96
CA ARG A 94 -28.58 -6.23 14.43
C ARG A 94 -29.14 -6.42 13.03
N VAL A 95 -28.25 -6.65 12.07
CA VAL A 95 -28.58 -7.07 10.71
C VAL A 95 -28.24 -8.55 10.59
N GLN A 96 -29.24 -9.36 10.26
CA GLN A 96 -29.10 -10.82 10.17
C GLN A 96 -28.47 -11.44 11.42
N GLY A 97 -28.82 -10.94 12.61
CA GLY A 97 -28.35 -11.46 13.91
C GLY A 97 -27.05 -10.84 14.44
N HIS A 98 -26.31 -10.08 13.61
CA HIS A 98 -25.00 -9.52 13.98
C HIS A 98 -24.98 -7.99 13.87
N PHE A 99 -24.15 -7.33 14.68
CA PHE A 99 -23.92 -5.88 14.58
C PHE A 99 -22.78 -5.54 13.61
N LYS A 100 -21.93 -6.50 13.28
CA LYS A 100 -20.70 -6.27 12.54
C LYS A 100 -20.50 -7.35 11.50
N TRP A 101 -20.27 -6.91 10.26
CA TRP A 101 -19.98 -7.76 9.11
C TRP A 101 -18.65 -7.33 8.49
N SER A 102 -17.99 -8.24 7.77
CA SER A 102 -16.71 -7.94 7.11
C SER A 102 -16.69 -8.41 5.68
N PHE A 103 -16.04 -7.61 4.83
CA PHE A 103 -15.59 -8.07 3.54
C PHE A 103 -14.09 -7.95 3.39
N LYS A 104 -13.55 -8.86 2.59
CA LYS A 104 -12.20 -8.77 2.09
C LYS A 104 -12.22 -7.98 0.78
N ILE A 105 -11.41 -6.93 0.68
CA ILE A 105 -11.43 -5.97 -0.42
C ILE A 105 -11.22 -6.68 -1.77
N GLU A 106 -10.30 -7.64 -1.81
CA GLU A 106 -9.93 -8.36 -3.03
C GLU A 106 -10.98 -9.37 -3.49
N ASP A 107 -11.91 -9.76 -2.62
CA ASP A 107 -13.00 -10.68 -2.97
C ASP A 107 -14.13 -9.95 -3.72
N ILE A 108 -14.23 -8.62 -3.57
CA ILE A 108 -15.22 -7.78 -4.26
C ILE A 108 -14.58 -7.00 -5.40
N LEU A 109 -13.43 -6.39 -5.14
CA LEU A 109 -12.72 -5.53 -6.09
C LEU A 109 -11.64 -6.33 -6.80
N LEU A 110 -12.08 -7.09 -7.80
CA LEU A 110 -11.25 -8.07 -8.50
C LEU A 110 -10.12 -7.42 -9.30
N THR A 111 -10.32 -6.19 -9.78
CA THR A 111 -9.32 -5.51 -10.61
C THR A 111 -8.42 -4.60 -9.78
N SER A 112 -7.16 -4.48 -10.18
CA SER A 112 -6.23 -3.53 -9.55
C SER A 112 -6.67 -2.07 -9.75
N GLU A 113 -7.40 -1.75 -10.82
CA GLU A 113 -7.90 -0.39 -11.04
C GLU A 113 -8.93 0.04 -10.01
N GLN A 114 -9.85 -0.86 -9.64
CA GLN A 114 -10.83 -0.60 -8.59
C GLN A 114 -10.19 -0.41 -7.21
N ARG A 115 -9.07 -1.12 -6.95
CA ARG A 115 -8.35 -1.09 -5.68
C ARG A 115 -7.28 0.01 -5.60
N ARG A 116 -6.90 0.60 -6.73
CA ARG A 116 -5.82 1.59 -6.78
C ARG A 116 -6.28 2.89 -6.16
N LEU A 117 -5.56 3.36 -5.14
CA LEU A 117 -5.81 4.71 -4.63
C LEU A 117 -5.47 5.72 -5.73
N PRO A 118 -6.30 6.75 -5.89
CA PRO A 118 -5.97 7.83 -6.79
C PRO A 118 -4.68 8.52 -6.31
N ASP A 119 -3.85 8.92 -7.26
CA ASP A 119 -2.65 9.71 -6.95
C ASP A 119 -3.08 10.98 -6.20
N VAL A 120 -2.55 11.17 -4.99
CA VAL A 120 -2.92 12.23 -4.03
C VAL A 120 -2.83 13.61 -4.70
N ALA A 121 -1.99 13.77 -5.73
CA ALA A 121 -1.86 14.98 -6.53
C ALA A 121 -3.11 15.35 -7.37
N ARG A 122 -4.06 14.44 -7.57
CA ARG A 122 -5.26 14.66 -8.41
C ARG A 122 -6.59 14.69 -7.65
N VAL A 123 -6.62 14.39 -6.35
CA VAL A 123 -7.87 14.38 -5.58
C VAL A 123 -7.98 15.62 -4.72
N HIS A 124 -9.04 16.39 -4.95
CA HIS A 124 -9.44 17.44 -4.03
C HIS A 124 -10.03 16.79 -2.78
N TYR A 125 -9.18 16.44 -1.81
CA TYR A 125 -9.62 15.89 -0.53
C TYR A 125 -10.56 16.89 0.18
N PRO A 126 -11.66 16.42 0.81
CA PRO A 126 -12.40 17.28 1.72
C PRO A 126 -11.47 17.72 2.86
N ALA A 127 -11.51 19.02 3.18
CA ALA A 127 -10.54 19.71 4.04
C ALA A 127 -10.33 19.09 5.45
N LYS A 128 -11.20 18.17 5.89
CA LYS A 128 -11.16 17.52 7.20
C LYS A 128 -9.91 16.64 7.40
N LEU A 129 -9.37 16.04 6.34
CA LEU A 129 -8.19 15.14 6.39
C LEU A 129 -6.84 15.85 6.28
N ARG A 130 -6.84 17.14 5.91
CA ARG A 130 -5.59 17.90 5.70
C ARG A 130 -4.83 18.15 7.02
N ARG A 131 -5.51 18.11 8.16
CA ARG A 131 -4.90 18.38 9.49
C ARG A 131 -4.18 17.17 10.10
N GLU A 132 -4.41 15.95 9.62
CA GLU A 132 -3.76 14.76 10.18
C GLU A 132 -2.45 14.41 9.45
N ALA A 133 -2.31 14.74 8.16
CA ALA A 133 -1.07 14.55 7.42
C ALA A 133 0.04 15.54 7.85
N ASP A 134 -0.34 16.72 8.34
CA ASP A 134 0.58 17.76 8.83
C ASP A 134 1.10 17.45 10.26
N LEU A 135 0.42 16.56 10.99
CA LEU A 135 0.78 16.20 12.37
C LEU A 135 1.76 15.02 12.45
N THR A 136 1.97 14.30 11.35
CA THR A 136 2.94 13.19 11.28
C THR A 136 4.34 13.59 10.83
N ASP A 137 4.59 14.89 10.65
CA ASP A 137 5.89 15.45 10.19
C ASP A 137 6.56 16.36 11.24
N LEU A 138 6.18 16.23 12.52
CA LEU A 138 6.77 16.93 13.68
C LEU A 138 7.38 15.96 14.71
#